data_AF-A0A5E7T497-F1
#
_entry.id   AF-A0A5E7T497-F1
#
_cell.length_a   1.000
_cell.length_b   1.000
_cell.length_c   1.000
_cell.angle_alpha   90.00
_cell.angle_beta   90.00
_cell.angle_gamma   90.00
#
_symmetry.space_group_name_H-M   'P 1'
#
loop_
_entity.id
_entity.type
_entity.pdbx_description
1 polymer ?
#
loop_
_entity_poly.entity_id
_entity_poly.type
_entity_poly.pdbx_seq_one_letter_code
_entity_poly.pdbx_strand_id
1 'polypeptide(L)' 'MGSAWSRDYLYERFWPDEEVSSSRPLDTHIYRLRNKLGLTADRGWQLLTIYGYRLESVAPASE' A
#
# COMPACT_ATOMS: atom_id res chain seq x y z
N MET A 1 -9.97 0.36 12.53
CA MET A 1 -8.56 0.75 12.43
C MET A 1 -7.82 -0.32 11.65
N GLY A 2 -7.05 0.06 10.62
CA GLY A 2 -6.41 -0.88 9.70
C GLY A 2 -5.09 -1.43 10.23
N SER A 3 -4.84 -2.72 10.01
CA SER A 3 -3.56 -3.37 10.34
C SER A 3 -2.46 -2.91 9.38
N ALA A 4 -1.25 -2.66 9.90
CA ALA A 4 -0.07 -2.49 9.06
C ALA A 4 0.43 -3.88 8.63
N TRP A 5 0.68 -4.06 7.33
CA TRP A 5 1.24 -5.28 6.79
C TRP A 5 2.71 -5.07 6.45
N SER A 6 3.57 -5.98 6.91
CA SER A 6 5.01 -5.96 6.61
C SER A 6 5.25 -6.15 5.11
N ARG A 7 6.37 -5.60 4.61
CA ARG A 7 6.76 -5.77 3.19
C ARG A 7 6.85 -7.25 2.82
N ASP A 8 7.50 -8.05 3.66
CA ASP A 8 7.70 -9.49 3.49
C ASP A 8 6.37 -10.24 3.36
N TYR A 9 5.42 -9.98 4.27
CA TYR A 9 4.08 -10.55 4.22
C TYR A 9 3.32 -10.21 2.93
N LEU A 10 3.44 -8.97 2.43
CA LEU A 10 2.81 -8.56 1.18
C LEU A 10 3.46 -9.26 -0.02
N TYR A 11 4.78 -9.44 0.01
CA TYR A 11 5.49 -10.21 -1.01
C TYR A 11 5.06 -11.68 -1.00
N GLU A 12 5.09 -12.35 0.14
CA GLU A 12 4.69 -13.76 0.23
C GLU A 12 3.22 -13.98 -0.21
N ARG A 13 2.33 -13.04 0.13
CA ARG A 13 0.90 -13.19 -0.15
C ARG A 13 0.51 -12.88 -1.60
N PHE A 14 1.14 -11.89 -2.23
CA PHE A 14 0.76 -11.43 -3.58
C PHE A 14 1.75 -11.88 -4.66
N TRP A 15 2.98 -12.20 -4.28
CA TRP A 15 4.09 -12.59 -5.14
C TRP A 15 4.86 -13.81 -4.58
N PRO A 16 4.20 -14.94 -4.29
CA PRO A 16 4.86 -16.13 -3.75
C PRO A 16 5.89 -16.76 -4.73
N ASP A 17 5.75 -16.49 -6.03
CA ASP A 17 6.53 -17.11 -7.12
C ASP A 17 7.49 -16.11 -7.81
N GLU A 18 7.38 -14.81 -7.48
CA GLU A 18 8.37 -13.83 -7.94
C GLU A 18 9.57 -13.94 -7.01
N GLU A 19 10.72 -14.40 -7.54
CA GLU A 19 11.98 -14.35 -6.82
C GLU A 19 12.09 -12.95 -6.23
N VAL A 20 12.25 -12.81 -4.90
CA VAL A 20 12.27 -11.49 -4.23
C VAL A 20 13.36 -10.57 -4.82
N SER A 21 14.28 -11.15 -5.60
CA SER A 21 15.30 -10.55 -6.47
C SER A 21 14.78 -9.87 -7.75
N SER A 22 13.54 -10.12 -8.20
CA SER A 22 13.01 -9.70 -9.49
C SER A 22 12.54 -8.23 -9.43
N SER A 23 13.51 -7.32 -9.48
CA SER A 23 13.56 -5.90 -9.92
C SER A 23 12.34 -4.94 -9.87
N ARG A 24 11.13 -5.31 -9.42
CA ARG A 24 10.02 -4.39 -9.23
C ARG A 24 9.87 -4.06 -7.75
N PRO A 25 10.23 -2.84 -7.32
CA PRO A 25 10.07 -2.46 -5.94
C PRO A 25 8.58 -2.45 -5.59
N LEU A 26 8.20 -3.00 -4.44
CA LEU A 26 6.86 -2.95 -3.85
C LEU A 26 6.26 -1.54 -3.95
N ASP A 27 7.09 -0.52 -3.80
CA ASP A 27 6.78 0.90 -3.98
C ASP A 27 6.13 1.23 -5.34
N THR A 28 6.52 0.57 -6.44
CA THR A 28 5.89 0.73 -7.77
C THR A 28 4.50 0.11 -7.82
N HIS A 29 4.31 -1.07 -7.22
CA HIS A 29 3.00 -1.70 -7.13
C HIS A 29 2.05 -0.87 -6.28
N ILE A 30 2.56 -0.36 -5.16
CA ILE A 30 1.86 0.53 -4.25
C ILE A 30 1.49 1.86 -4.95
N TYR A 31 2.39 2.44 -5.74
CA TYR A 31 2.10 3.63 -6.54
C TYR A 31 0.97 3.38 -7.55
N ARG A 32 1.00 2.26 -8.27
CA ARG A 32 -0.07 1.89 -9.21
C ARG A 32 -1.39 1.67 -8.49
N LEU A 33 -1.37 1.01 -7.33
CA LEU A 33 -2.55 0.77 -6.50
C LEU A 33 -3.17 2.09 -6.02
N ARG A 34 -2.34 3.01 -5.52
CA ARG A 34 -2.78 4.36 -5.10
C ARG A 34 -3.49 5.09 -6.23
N ASN A 35 -2.90 5.11 -7.43
CA ASN A 35 -3.50 5.80 -8.57
C ASN A 35 -4.77 5.11 -9.08
N LYS A 36 -4.77 3.78 -9.15
CA LYS A 36 -5.91 3.02 -9.70
C LYS A 36 -7.14 3.08 -8.79
N LEU A 37 -6.94 3.03 -7.47
CA LEU A 37 -8.02 3.06 -6.48
C LEU A 37 -8.27 4.45 -5.89
N GLY A 38 -7.43 5.43 -6.20
CA GLY A 38 -7.52 6.77 -5.62
C GLY A 38 -7.34 6.75 -4.09
N LEU A 39 -6.33 6.04 -3.59
CA LEU A 39 -6.02 5.97 -2.15
C LEU A 39 -5.26 7.25 -1.73
N THR A 40 -5.94 8.38 -1.84
CA THR A 40 -5.47 9.71 -1.46
C THR A 40 -6.32 10.25 -0.32
N ALA A 41 -5.71 11.04 0.57
CA ALA A 41 -6.40 11.61 1.73
C ALA A 41 -7.64 12.43 1.32
N ASP A 42 -7.56 13.11 0.16
CA ASP A 42 -8.67 13.78 -0.52
C ASP A 42 -9.90 12.87 -0.76
N ARG A 43 -9.67 11.59 -1.06
CA ARG A 43 -10.73 10.59 -1.29
C ARG A 43 -11.08 9.79 -0.05
N GLY A 44 -10.64 10.25 1.12
CA GLY A 44 -10.92 9.60 2.41
C GLY A 44 -10.10 8.34 2.68
N TRP A 45 -9.00 8.12 1.94
CA TRP A 45 -8.14 6.95 2.14
C TRP A 45 -6.67 7.33 2.10
N GLN A 46 -5.91 6.97 3.13
CA GLN A 46 -4.48 7.23 3.20
C GLN A 46 -3.70 5.94 3.34
N LEU A 47 -2.72 5.76 2.46
CA LEU A 47 -1.76 4.66 2.55
C LEU A 47 -0.46 5.15 3.20
N LEU A 48 -0.15 4.64 4.39
CA LEU A 48 1.03 4.96 5.17
C LEU A 48 2.14 3.92 4.95
N THR A 49 3.39 4.40 4.92
CA THR A 49 4.58 3.53 4.86
C THR A 49 5.24 3.47 6.24
N ILE A 50 5.00 2.39 7.00
CA ILE A 50 5.50 2.20 8.37
C ILE A 50 6.21 0.84 8.44
N TYR A 51 7.49 0.77 8.04
CA TYR A 51 8.26 -0.49 7.88
C TYR A 51 7.50 -1.59 7.08
N GLY A 52 6.55 -1.17 6.26
CA GLY A 52 5.41 -1.92 5.74
C GLY A 52 4.37 -0.94 5.20
N TYR A 53 3.17 -1.41 4.85
CA TYR A 53 2.10 -0.54 4.36
C TYR A 53 0.84 -0.70 5.20
N ARG A 54 0.23 0.43 5.58
CA ARG A 54 -1.05 0.48 6.28
C ARG A 54 -2.03 1.31 5.46
N LEU A 55 -3.21 0.77 5.20
CA LEU A 55 -4.32 1.53 4.64
C LEU A 55 -5.22 2.02 5.78
N GLU A 56 -5.47 3.31 5.83
CA GLU A 56 -6.39 3.93 6.78
C GLU A 56 -7.46 4.73 6.04
N SER A 57 -8.71 4.59 6.49
CA SER A 57 -9.78 5.50 6.10
C SER A 57 -9.58 6.80 6.88
N VAL A 58 -9.36 7.89 6.18
CA VAL A 58 -9.30 9.22 6.76
C VAL A 58 -10.62 9.92 6.46
N ALA A 59 -11.09 10.78 7.36
CA ALA A 59 -12.17 11.68 6.97
C ALA A 59 -11.65 12.50 5.77
N PRO A 60 -12.41 12.64 4.67
CA PRO A 60 -12.04 13.57 3.63
C PRO A 60 -11.84 14.91 4.33
N ALA A 61 -10.68 15.55 4.12
CA ALA A 61 -10.40 16.84 4.69
C ALA A 61 -11.52 17.78 4.25
N SER A 62 -12.52 17.93 5.11
CA SER A 62 -13.60 18.88 4.93
C SER A 62 -12.96 20.20 5.32
N GLU A 63 -12.68 21.01 4.30
CA GLU A 63 -12.30 22.40 4.48
C GLU A 63 -13.44 23.18 5.14
#